data_AF-A0A380DQY1-F1
#
_entry.id   AF-A0A380DQY1-F1
#
_cell.length_a   1.000
_cell.length_b   1.000
_cell.length_c   1.000
_cell.angle_alpha   90.00
_cell.angle_beta   90.00
_cell.angle_gamma   90.00
#
_symmetry.space_group_name_H-M   'P 1'
#
loop_
_entity.id
_entity.type
_entity.pdbx_description
1 polymer ?
#
loop_
_entity_poly.entity_id
_entity_poly.type
_entity_poly.pdbx_seq_one_letter_code
_entity_poly.pdbx_strand_id
1 'polypeptide(L)' 'MNNRNVYDIEVSDYKGLTYKLEAFRGKVILVVNTGNRMYI' A
#
# COMPACT_ATOMS: atom_id res chain seq x y z
N MET A 1 4.87 -4.48 23.94
CA MET A 1 4.57 -5.24 22.71
C MET A 1 4.37 -4.24 21.59
N ASN A 2 5.06 -4.38 20.46
CA ASN A 2 4.98 -3.43 19.35
C ASN A 2 3.76 -3.78 18.49
N ASN A 3 2.69 -3.00 18.57
CA ASN A 3 1.36 -3.27 18.01
C ASN A 3 1.32 -2.93 16.51
N ARG A 4 2.29 -3.43 15.74
CA ARG A 4 2.42 -3.12 14.31
C ARG A 4 1.23 -3.71 13.55
N ASN A 5 0.44 -2.84 12.92
CA ASN A 5 -0.70 -3.22 12.11
C ASN A 5 -0.49 -2.81 10.65
N VAL A 6 -0.86 -3.68 9.72
CA VAL A 6 -0.83 -3.38 8.27
C VAL A 6 -1.66 -2.15 7.93
N TYR A 7 -2.71 -1.86 8.70
CA TYR A 7 -3.59 -0.71 8.47
C TYR A 7 -2.95 0.64 8.81
N ASP A 8 -1.83 0.66 9.54
CA ASP A 8 -1.07 1.88 9.83
C ASP A 8 -0.13 2.30 8.68
N ILE A 9 0.00 1.47 7.64
CA ILE A 9 0.81 1.77 6.46
C ILE A 9 0.09 2.82 5.61
N GLU A 10 0.82 3.90 5.33
CA GLU A 10 0.43 4.93 4.36
C GLU A 10 0.98 4.62 2.97
N VAL A 11 0.14 4.76 1.96
CA VAL A 11 0.45 4.50 0.55
C VAL A 11 -0.08 5.65 -0.29
N SER A 12 0.69 6.06 -1.30
CA SER A 12 0.26 7.03 -2.30
C SER A 12 -0.10 6.31 -3.59
N ASP A 13 -1.23 6.66 -4.19
CA ASP A 13 -1.57 6.15 -5.53
C ASP A 13 -0.85 6.91 -6.65
N TYR A 14 -1.04 6.42 -7.88
CA TYR A 14 -0.49 7.02 -9.10
C TYR A 14 -1.04 8.43 -9.40
N LYS A 15 -2.09 8.89 -8.70
CA LYS A 15 -2.65 10.24 -8.81
C LYS A 15 -2.10 11.19 -7.73
N GLY A 16 -1.24 10.69 -6.84
CA GLY A 16 -0.66 11.46 -5.74
C GLY A 16 -1.57 11.58 -4.52
N LEU A 17 -2.65 10.79 -4.43
CA LEU A 17 -3.48 10.73 -3.23
C LEU A 17 -2.87 9.74 -2.24
N THR A 18 -2.67 10.20 -1.00
CA THR A 18 -2.17 9.37 0.09
C THR A 18 -3.31 8.86 0.96
N TYR A 19 -3.30 7.58 1.29
CA TYR A 19 -4.26 6.95 2.18
C TYR A 19 -3.63 5.85 3.01
N LYS A 20 -4.29 5.52 4.13
CA LYS A 20 -3.95 4.35 4.95
C LYS A 20 -4.64 3.10 4.41
N LEU A 21 -4.00 1.94 4.61
CA LEU A 21 -4.61 0.65 4.26
C LEU A 21 -5.84 0.30 5.10
N GLU A 22 -6.14 1.08 6.15
CA GLU A 22 -7.38 1.02 6.94
C GLU A 22 -8.65 0.91 6.08
N ALA A 23 -8.70 1.57 4.92
CA ALA A 23 -9.83 1.49 3.99
C ALA A 23 -10.14 0.06 3.47
N PHE A 24 -9.20 -0.87 3.62
CA PHE A 24 -9.32 -2.27 3.19
C PHE A 24 -9.48 -3.24 4.37
N ARG A 25 -9.78 -2.75 5.58
CA ARG A 25 -9.98 -3.60 6.75
C ARG A 25 -11.03 -4.69 6.50
N GLY A 26 -10.70 -5.91 6.91
CA GLY A 26 -11.56 -7.09 6.74
C GLY A 26 -11.48 -7.73 5.35
N LYS A 27 -10.64 -7.19 4.45
CA LYS A 27 -10.32 -7.81 3.15
C LYS A 27 -8.93 -8.42 3.17
N VAL A 28 -8.69 -9.36 2.26
CA VAL A 28 -7.33 -9.86 1.99
C VAL A 28 -6.58 -8.81 1.18
N ILE A 29 -5.37 -8.46 1.63
CA ILE A 29 -4.47 -7.52 0.94
C ILE A 29 -3.35 -8.32 0.29
N LEU A 30 -3.18 -8.17 -1.02
CA LEU A 30 -2.05 -8.72 -1.78
C LEU A 30 -1.11 -7.57 -2.18
N VAL A 31 0.15 -7.63 -1.72
CA VAL A 31 1.18 -6.66 -2.07
C VAL A 31 2.06 -7.26 -3.17
N VAL A 32 2.16 -6.58 -4.30
CA VAL A 32 2.97 -7.00 -5.46
C VAL A 32 4.00 -5.92 -5.74
N ASN A 33 5.28 -6.30 -5.74
CA ASN A 33 6.35 -5.42 -6.21
C ASN A 33 6.32 -5.40 -7.75
N THR A 34 6.15 -4.22 -8.35
CA THR A 34 6.10 -4.03 -9.80
C THR A 34 7.18 -3.05 -10.23
N GLY A 35 7.64 -3.19 -11.47
CA GLY A 35 8.59 -2.27 -12.10
C GLY A 35 8.25 -2.08 -13.56
N ASN A 36 8.32 -0.85 -14.04
CA ASN A 36 8.18 -0.57 -15.47
C ASN A 36 9.54 -0.77 -16.13
N ARG A 37 9.55 -1.49 -17.26
CA ARG A 37 10.75 -1.60 -18.08
C ARG A 37 10.98 -0.26 -18.78
N MET A 38 11.95 0.51 -18.29
CA MET A 38 12.37 1.76 -18.92
C MET A 38 13.27 1.39 -20.11
N TYR A 39 12.82 1.69 -21.33
CA TYR A 39 13.69 1.65 -22.50
C TYR A 39 14.51 2.94 -22.52
N ILE A 40 15.81 2.78 -22.41
CA ILE A 40 16.83 3.83 -22.52
C ILE A 40 17.15 4.05 -24.00
#